data_AF-A0AAN7HCJ4-F1
#
_entry.id   AF-A0AAN7HCJ4-F1
#
_cell.length_a   1.000
_cell.length_b   1.000
_cell.length_c   1.000
_cell.angle_alpha   90.00
_cell.angle_beta   90.00
_cell.angle_gamma   90.00
#
_symmetry.space_group_name_H-M   'P 1'
#
loop_
_entity.id
_entity.type
_entity.pdbx_description
1 polymer ?
#
loop_
_entity_poly.entity_id
_entity_poly.type
_entity_poly.pdbx_seq_one_letter_code
_entity_poly.pdbx_strand_id
1 'polypeptide(L)'
;MATVQFMPSTVYGSPQPDADDPFRHLAGANSHNHHGLHPWGKDVVSGTKEFDALYARANNQYMYHLWYSDKLAPYMATELLKIQPLSADLVGRLQAMLQTVLEAGIDTAMQSDNGKHLVASFQAILDDATKGSKDPIFVRLGATSAKDSFANGAPTTKPGPLAPDAGVVLRRILTSGRAAGRLLALADRVWDEDPGEALIVQRWSPSIDLQREIRVFCHEGRVTAASQDIWWEKAGWRERYTDGFVQAIINLWNDVKDHLPFDTCTMDVLMTPPTDGKPWTAKVIEFNGFGAHLNTGSDLFHWVKDADILQGKTPGVTVRFVDDWEEGTLMATSSESVSLDEDEPDWLVLEKQLQAKYADKAKDNERLRMEAKAKLPLRGRWCSAY
;
A
#
# COMPACT_ATOMS: atom_id res chain seq x y z
N MET A 1 12.86 -19.80 -18.23
CA MET A 1 12.03 -20.92 -17.73
C MET A 1 11.26 -20.43 -16.53
N ALA A 2 9.97 -20.78 -16.43
CA ALA A 2 9.15 -20.40 -15.27
C ALA A 2 8.81 -21.64 -14.44
N THR A 3 8.79 -21.50 -13.12
CA THR A 3 8.35 -22.52 -12.17
C THR A 3 7.03 -22.07 -11.57
N VAL A 4 5.96 -22.82 -11.79
CA VAL A 4 4.62 -22.49 -11.26
C VAL A 4 4.34 -23.35 -10.03
N GLN A 5 3.88 -22.71 -8.97
CA GLN A 5 3.52 -23.33 -7.69
C GLN A 5 2.09 -22.94 -7.33
N PHE A 6 1.33 -23.93 -6.87
CA PHE A 6 -0.04 -23.76 -6.39
C PHE A 6 -0.04 -24.04 -4.89
N MET A 7 -0.46 -23.05 -4.11
CA MET A 7 -0.30 -23.01 -2.67
C MET A 7 -1.69 -23.04 -2.03
N PRO A 8 -1.96 -23.89 -1.03
CA PRO A 8 -3.21 -23.81 -0.29
C PRO A 8 -3.24 -22.52 0.54
N SER A 9 -4.40 -21.88 0.67
CA SER A 9 -4.61 -20.70 1.52
C SER A 9 -4.25 -20.98 2.98
N THR A 10 -4.42 -22.22 3.43
CA THR A 10 -4.13 -22.66 4.81
C THR A 10 -2.64 -22.66 5.17
N VAL A 11 -1.73 -22.74 4.18
CA VAL A 11 -0.27 -22.59 4.44
C VAL A 11 0.06 -21.19 4.96
N TYR A 12 -0.86 -20.24 4.84
CA TYR A 12 -0.68 -18.85 5.20
C TYR A 12 -1.35 -18.46 6.53
N GLY A 13 -1.78 -19.42 7.34
CA GLY A 13 -2.13 -19.14 8.73
C GLY A 13 -0.91 -18.59 9.46
N SER A 14 -0.88 -17.27 9.73
CA SER A 14 0.24 -16.73 10.50
C SER A 14 0.23 -17.30 11.91
N PRO A 15 1.43 -17.59 12.47
CA PRO A 15 1.56 -17.66 13.90
C PRO A 15 0.91 -16.41 14.49
N GLN A 16 0.04 -16.57 15.49
CA GLN A 16 -0.39 -15.43 16.30
C GLN A 16 0.90 -14.79 16.85
N PRO A 17 1.21 -13.53 16.52
CA PRO A 17 2.36 -12.87 17.11
C PRO A 17 2.21 -12.85 18.63
N ASP A 18 3.34 -12.83 19.34
CA ASP A 18 3.33 -12.82 20.81
C ASP A 18 2.42 -11.72 21.35
N ALA A 19 1.77 -11.97 22.50
CA ALA A 19 0.79 -11.06 23.08
C ALA A 19 1.33 -9.63 23.31
N ASP A 20 2.66 -9.51 23.43
CA ASP A 20 3.42 -8.29 23.69
C ASP A 20 3.96 -7.61 22.42
N ASP A 21 3.72 -8.17 21.23
CA ASP A 21 4.10 -7.54 19.97
C ASP A 21 3.24 -6.29 19.73
N PRO A 22 3.81 -5.07 19.68
CA PRO A 22 3.05 -3.86 19.40
C PRO A 22 2.44 -3.84 17.98
N PHE A 23 2.81 -4.79 17.11
CA PHE A 23 2.22 -5.01 15.78
C PHE A 23 1.21 -6.17 15.76
N ARG A 24 0.81 -6.70 16.93
CA ARG A 24 -0.16 -7.82 17.10
C ARG A 24 -1.49 -7.62 16.37
N HIS A 25 -1.84 -6.37 16.08
CA HIS A 25 -3.01 -6.02 15.31
C HIS A 25 -2.63 -5.85 13.85
N LEU A 26 -2.85 -6.92 13.07
CA LEU A 26 -3.57 -6.95 11.77
C LEU A 26 -2.94 -7.83 10.68
N ALA A 27 -1.65 -8.20 10.78
CA ALA A 27 -1.02 -9.07 9.79
C ALA A 27 -1.07 -10.55 10.19
N GLY A 28 -2.20 -11.20 9.95
CA GLY A 28 -2.27 -12.66 9.87
C GLY A 28 -1.48 -13.27 8.70
N ALA A 29 -0.55 -12.53 8.08
CA ALA A 29 0.12 -12.85 6.82
C ALA A 29 1.65 -12.65 6.84
N ASN A 30 2.31 -13.20 5.81
CA ASN A 30 3.76 -13.19 5.51
C ASN A 30 4.46 -11.81 5.44
N SER A 31 3.81 -10.72 5.86
CA SER A 31 4.28 -9.33 5.78
C SER A 31 5.03 -8.86 7.04
N HIS A 32 5.62 -9.77 7.83
CA HIS A 32 6.33 -9.35 9.05
C HIS A 32 7.50 -8.43 8.68
N ASN A 33 7.39 -7.17 9.08
CA ASN A 33 8.39 -6.15 8.84
C ASN A 33 9.65 -6.45 9.66
N HIS A 34 10.55 -7.21 9.06
CA HIS A 34 11.83 -7.56 9.67
C HIS A 34 12.83 -6.43 9.44
N HIS A 35 12.67 -5.31 10.14
CA HIS A 35 13.63 -4.21 10.05
C HIS A 35 15.04 -4.65 10.43
N GLY A 36 15.19 -5.60 11.35
CA GLY A 36 16.51 -6.20 11.66
C GLY A 36 17.18 -6.96 10.51
N LEU A 37 16.49 -7.14 9.37
CA LEU A 37 17.04 -7.72 8.14
C LEU A 37 17.32 -6.65 7.06
N HIS A 38 17.49 -5.39 7.46
CA HIS A 38 17.89 -4.33 6.52
C HIS A 38 19.28 -4.62 5.92
N PRO A 39 19.53 -4.19 4.67
CA PRO A 39 20.79 -4.50 3.98
C PRO A 39 21.98 -3.64 4.44
N TRP A 40 21.78 -2.64 5.30
CA TRP A 40 22.81 -1.65 5.68
C TRP A 40 23.86 -2.13 6.68
N GLY A 41 23.95 -3.44 6.91
CA GLY A 41 24.94 -4.05 7.81
C GLY A 41 24.53 -4.01 9.28
N LYS A 42 25.12 -4.91 10.07
CA LYS A 42 24.77 -5.11 11.50
C LYS A 42 25.04 -3.91 12.42
N ASP A 43 25.85 -2.96 11.97
CA ASP A 43 26.28 -1.80 12.77
C ASP A 43 25.25 -0.65 12.71
N VAL A 44 24.39 -0.64 11.70
CA VAL A 44 23.24 0.27 11.64
C VAL A 44 22.15 -0.32 12.53
N VAL A 45 21.85 0.34 13.65
CA VAL A 45 20.84 -0.14 14.59
C VAL A 45 19.50 0.50 14.25
N SER A 46 18.45 -0.31 14.09
CA SER A 46 17.07 0.16 13.91
C SER A 46 16.69 1.26 14.92
N GLY A 47 15.98 2.28 14.44
CA GLY A 47 15.52 3.44 15.22
C GLY A 47 16.61 4.42 15.66
N THR A 48 17.82 4.27 15.13
CA THR A 48 18.81 5.35 15.16
C THR A 48 18.55 6.33 14.02
N LYS A 49 19.03 7.58 14.17
CA LYS A 49 18.96 8.59 13.10
C LYS A 49 19.58 8.11 11.79
N GLU A 50 20.66 7.32 11.88
CA GLU A 50 21.32 6.75 10.72
C GLU A 50 20.42 5.75 10.00
N PHE A 51 19.81 4.81 10.73
CA PHE A 51 18.82 3.88 10.17
C PHE A 51 17.65 4.64 9.53
N ASP A 52 17.10 5.64 10.23
CA ASP A 52 15.94 6.40 9.73
C ASP A 52 16.28 7.14 8.43
N ALA A 53 17.46 7.74 8.33
CA ALA A 53 17.91 8.40 7.10
C ALA A 53 18.07 7.42 5.92
N LEU A 54 18.65 6.24 6.17
CA LEU A 54 18.80 5.20 5.14
C LEU A 54 17.44 4.63 4.72
N TYR A 55 16.55 4.42 5.68
CA TYR A 55 15.18 3.97 5.44
C TYR A 55 14.37 4.97 4.64
N ALA A 56 14.45 6.26 4.97
CA ALA A 56 13.82 7.32 4.21
C ALA A 56 14.30 7.31 2.77
N ARG A 57 15.62 7.33 2.57
CA ARG A 57 16.22 7.32 1.23
C ARG A 57 15.77 6.13 0.41
N ALA A 58 15.74 4.95 1.02
CA ALA A 58 15.30 3.73 0.37
C ALA A 58 13.81 3.75 0.02
N ASN A 59 12.94 4.35 0.85
CA ASN A 59 11.50 4.43 0.56
C ASN A 59 11.11 5.58 -0.38
N ASN A 60 11.78 6.74 -0.28
CA ASN A 60 11.41 7.96 -0.98
C ASN A 60 11.42 7.77 -2.49
N GLN A 61 12.35 6.97 -3.03
CA GLN A 61 12.38 6.67 -4.47
C GLN A 61 11.10 5.98 -5.00
N TYR A 62 10.30 5.35 -4.14
CA TYR A 62 9.04 4.69 -4.51
C TYR A 62 7.81 5.59 -4.38
N MET A 63 7.98 6.85 -4.00
CA MET A 63 6.88 7.81 -4.00
C MET A 63 6.43 8.11 -5.42
N TYR A 64 5.12 8.05 -5.66
CA TYR A 64 4.52 8.15 -7.00
C TYR A 64 5.02 9.35 -7.81
N HIS A 65 5.10 10.52 -7.17
CA HIS A 65 5.51 11.76 -7.83
C HIS A 65 7.03 11.86 -8.10
N LEU A 66 7.83 10.92 -7.60
CA LEU A 66 9.27 10.88 -7.84
C LEU A 66 9.65 9.90 -8.96
N TRP A 67 8.94 8.78 -9.10
CA TRP A 67 9.22 7.81 -10.18
C TRP A 67 8.33 7.97 -11.41
N TYR A 68 7.13 8.54 -11.28
CA TYR A 68 6.23 8.66 -12.43
C TYR A 68 6.81 9.64 -13.48
N SER A 69 6.69 9.27 -14.75
CA SER A 69 6.95 10.16 -15.89
C SER A 69 6.00 9.85 -17.05
N ASP A 70 5.84 10.79 -17.98
CA ASP A 70 4.98 10.59 -19.17
C ASP A 70 5.40 9.38 -20.02
N LYS A 71 6.68 8.98 -19.94
CA LYS A 71 7.19 7.77 -20.62
C LYS A 71 6.56 6.49 -20.07
N LEU A 72 6.13 6.49 -18.81
CA LEU A 72 5.47 5.34 -18.19
C LEU A 72 3.99 5.25 -18.53
N ALA A 73 3.35 6.36 -18.96
CA ALA A 73 1.91 6.42 -19.18
C ALA A 73 1.34 5.30 -20.08
N PRO A 74 1.96 4.87 -21.19
CA PRO A 74 1.46 3.78 -22.03
C PRO A 74 1.37 2.43 -21.31
N TYR A 75 2.20 2.24 -20.27
CA TYR A 75 2.35 0.99 -19.53
C TYR A 75 1.48 0.92 -18.27
N MET A 76 0.89 2.04 -17.85
CA MET A 76 0.06 2.10 -16.65
C MET A 76 -1.34 1.51 -16.88
N ALA A 77 -1.89 0.88 -15.84
CA ALA A 77 -3.25 0.36 -15.76
C ALA A 77 -4.30 1.46 -15.48
N THR A 78 -3.84 2.61 -15.01
CA THR A 78 -4.64 3.81 -14.74
C THR A 78 -4.19 4.96 -15.64
N GLU A 79 -5.10 5.88 -15.90
CA GLU A 79 -4.79 7.18 -16.50
C GLU A 79 -4.47 8.17 -15.38
N LEU A 80 -3.27 8.74 -15.40
CA LEU A 80 -2.92 9.85 -14.52
C LEU A 80 -3.60 11.13 -15.03
N LEU A 81 -4.31 11.81 -14.15
CA LEU A 81 -4.91 13.11 -14.45
C LEU A 81 -4.01 14.25 -13.96
N LYS A 82 -3.50 14.13 -12.73
CA LYS A 82 -2.64 15.16 -12.15
C LYS A 82 -1.76 14.62 -11.03
N ILE A 83 -0.53 15.14 -10.97
CA ILE A 83 0.33 15.10 -9.79
C ILE A 83 0.44 16.54 -9.28
N GLN A 84 -0.04 16.79 -8.08
CA GLN A 84 0.03 18.11 -7.45
C GLN A 84 0.91 18.03 -6.20
N PRO A 85 2.17 18.50 -6.27
CA PRO A 85 2.98 18.72 -5.09
C PRO A 85 2.23 19.61 -4.09
N LEU A 86 2.19 19.18 -2.83
CA LEU A 86 1.56 19.91 -1.74
C LEU A 86 2.59 20.87 -1.14
N SER A 87 2.19 22.13 -0.98
CA SER A 87 3.04 23.12 -0.31
C SER A 87 3.21 22.78 1.17
N ALA A 88 4.28 23.29 1.78
CA ALA A 88 4.49 23.15 3.22
C ALA A 88 3.31 23.70 4.05
N ASP A 89 2.65 24.77 3.58
CA ASP A 89 1.43 25.31 4.22
C ASP A 89 0.26 24.32 4.14
N LEU A 90 -0.02 23.72 2.97
CA LEU A 90 -1.08 22.72 2.83
C LEU A 90 -0.80 21.48 3.67
N VAL A 91 0.45 21.00 3.69
CA VAL A 91 0.85 19.87 4.55
C VAL A 91 0.66 20.22 6.02
N GLY A 92 1.10 21.40 6.47
CA GLY A 92 0.89 21.87 7.84
C GLY A 92 -0.58 21.97 8.24
N ARG A 93 -1.45 22.40 7.32
CA ARG A 93 -2.90 22.42 7.54
C ARG A 93 -3.51 21.02 7.62
N LEU A 94 -3.08 20.10 6.76
CA LEU A 94 -3.52 18.69 6.81
C LEU A 94 -3.16 18.06 8.16
N GLN A 95 -1.98 18.37 8.69
CA GLN A 95 -1.53 17.90 10.00
C GLN A 95 -2.38 18.49 11.13
N ALA A 96 -2.63 19.80 11.12
CA ALA A 96 -3.49 20.45 12.12
C ALA A 96 -4.94 19.92 12.05
N MET A 97 -5.44 19.64 10.84
CA MET A 97 -6.74 19.03 10.65
C MET A 97 -6.76 17.60 11.18
N LEU A 98 -5.76 16.78 10.88
CA LEU A 98 -5.62 15.43 11.42
C LEU A 98 -5.60 15.44 12.96
N GLN A 99 -4.88 16.36 13.59
CA GLN A 99 -4.91 16.52 15.05
C GLN A 99 -6.35 16.76 15.55
N THR A 100 -7.12 17.58 14.85
CA THR A 100 -8.54 17.84 15.19
C THR A 100 -9.39 16.57 15.00
N VAL A 101 -9.14 15.76 13.96
CA VAL A 101 -9.82 14.46 13.77
C VAL A 101 -9.58 13.55 14.97
N LEU A 102 -8.33 13.48 15.43
CA LEU A 102 -7.95 12.64 16.57
C LEU A 102 -8.57 13.15 17.88
N GLU A 103 -8.71 14.45 18.06
CA GLU A 103 -9.21 15.03 19.32
C GLU A 103 -10.75 15.14 19.38
N ALA A 104 -11.38 15.48 18.26
CA ALA A 104 -12.77 15.93 18.22
C ALA A 104 -13.58 15.38 17.03
N GLY A 105 -13.00 14.49 16.23
CA GLY A 105 -13.65 13.81 15.11
C GLY A 105 -13.62 14.55 13.78
N ILE A 106 -13.89 13.82 12.70
CA ILE A 106 -13.74 14.29 11.32
C ILE A 106 -14.71 15.42 10.99
N ASP A 107 -15.95 15.38 11.49
CA ASP A 107 -16.94 16.42 11.19
C ASP A 107 -16.53 17.76 11.80
N THR A 108 -16.05 17.75 13.04
CA THR A 108 -15.46 18.94 13.68
C THR A 108 -14.26 19.45 12.88
N ALA A 109 -13.36 18.55 12.46
CA ALA A 109 -12.20 18.91 11.67
C ALA A 109 -12.59 19.54 10.31
N MET A 110 -13.59 19.00 9.62
CA MET A 110 -14.11 19.53 8.35
C MET A 110 -14.75 20.92 8.50
N GLN A 111 -15.35 21.23 9.64
CA GLN A 111 -15.97 22.54 9.93
C GLN A 111 -14.97 23.60 10.41
N SER A 112 -13.77 23.20 10.84
CA SER A 112 -12.69 24.11 11.23
C SER A 112 -12.24 25.01 10.07
N ASP A 113 -11.56 26.12 10.38
CA ASP A 113 -11.03 27.02 9.35
C ASP A 113 -9.99 26.32 8.46
N ASN A 114 -9.17 25.43 9.04
CA ASN A 114 -8.26 24.58 8.27
C ASN A 114 -9.02 23.62 7.35
N GLY A 115 -10.10 22.99 7.86
CA GLY A 115 -10.95 22.10 7.07
C GLY A 115 -11.56 22.80 5.86
N LYS A 116 -12.18 23.97 6.07
CA LYS A 116 -12.77 24.78 4.98
C LYS A 116 -11.72 25.20 3.94
N HIS A 117 -10.55 25.64 4.40
CA HIS A 117 -9.46 26.04 3.51
C HIS A 117 -8.93 24.86 2.68
N LEU A 118 -8.74 23.70 3.32
CA LEU A 118 -8.28 22.49 2.65
C LEU A 118 -9.31 21.98 1.63
N VAL A 119 -10.61 22.00 1.97
CA VAL A 119 -11.68 21.64 1.03
C VAL A 119 -11.62 22.53 -0.20
N ALA A 120 -11.52 23.85 -0.05
CA ALA A 120 -11.42 24.76 -1.18
C ALA A 120 -10.16 24.51 -2.02
N SER A 121 -9.01 24.30 -1.36
CA SER A 121 -7.73 24.06 -2.03
C SER A 121 -7.72 22.73 -2.79
N PHE A 122 -8.20 21.65 -2.17
CA PHE A 122 -8.31 20.35 -2.81
C PHE A 122 -9.33 20.38 -3.94
N GLN A 123 -10.46 21.09 -3.78
CA GLN A 123 -11.45 21.19 -4.85
C GLN A 123 -10.85 21.89 -6.07
N ALA A 124 -10.08 22.96 -5.90
CA ALA A 124 -9.38 23.61 -7.00
C ALA A 124 -8.39 22.67 -7.73
N ILE A 125 -7.70 21.80 -6.98
CA ILE A 125 -6.80 20.79 -7.56
C ILE A 125 -7.60 19.75 -8.37
N LEU A 126 -8.72 19.28 -7.82
CA LEU A 126 -9.59 18.30 -8.48
C LEU A 126 -10.24 18.88 -9.73
N ASP A 127 -10.76 20.11 -9.68
CA ASP A 127 -11.39 20.80 -10.81
C ASP A 127 -10.41 20.97 -11.98
N ASP A 128 -9.16 21.32 -11.68
CA ASP A 128 -8.09 21.41 -12.69
C ASP A 128 -7.71 20.03 -13.25
N ALA A 129 -7.56 19.02 -12.38
CA ALA A 129 -7.22 17.66 -12.80
C ALA A 129 -8.30 17.03 -13.68
N THR A 130 -9.57 17.22 -13.34
CA THR A 130 -10.72 16.58 -14.01
C THR A 130 -11.29 17.44 -15.14
N LYS A 131 -10.87 18.71 -15.23
CA LYS A 131 -11.42 19.71 -16.15
C LYS A 131 -12.94 19.84 -16.00
N GLY A 132 -13.43 19.73 -14.76
CA GLY A 132 -14.85 19.74 -14.42
C GLY A 132 -15.62 18.45 -14.74
N SER A 133 -14.94 17.38 -15.18
CA SER A 133 -15.57 16.06 -15.33
C SER A 133 -16.06 15.54 -13.98
N LYS A 134 -17.21 14.84 -14.00
CA LYS A 134 -17.76 14.11 -12.85
C LYS A 134 -17.41 12.63 -12.87
N ASP A 135 -16.57 12.20 -13.81
CA ASP A 135 -16.12 10.83 -13.90
C ASP A 135 -15.47 10.40 -12.59
N PRO A 136 -15.66 9.15 -12.16
CA PRO A 136 -15.04 8.70 -10.93
C PRO A 136 -13.50 8.73 -11.01
N ILE A 137 -12.89 9.02 -9.87
CA ILE A 137 -11.44 9.12 -9.70
C ILE A 137 -10.93 8.14 -8.65
N PHE A 138 -9.62 7.94 -8.67
CA PHE A 138 -8.85 7.37 -7.58
C PHE A 138 -7.84 8.41 -7.11
N VAL A 139 -7.69 8.55 -5.79
CA VAL A 139 -6.80 9.52 -5.17
C VAL A 139 -5.88 8.84 -4.18
N ARG A 140 -4.61 9.23 -4.18
CA ARG A 140 -3.58 8.79 -3.24
C ARG A 140 -2.64 9.92 -2.88
N LEU A 141 -1.89 9.74 -1.80
CA LEU A 141 -0.66 10.50 -1.58
C LEU A 141 0.48 9.84 -2.37
N GLY A 142 1.60 10.54 -2.52
CA GLY A 142 2.79 10.03 -3.19
C GLY A 142 3.29 8.73 -2.57
N ALA A 143 3.39 8.66 -1.25
CA ALA A 143 3.84 7.44 -0.55
C ALA A 143 2.72 6.39 -0.36
N THR A 144 1.45 6.78 -0.23
CA THR A 144 0.39 5.87 0.23
C THR A 144 -0.92 6.03 -0.51
N SER A 145 -1.52 4.89 -0.86
CA SER A 145 -2.93 4.79 -1.20
C SER A 145 -3.79 4.57 0.05
N ALA A 146 -4.96 5.20 0.11
CA ALA A 146 -5.91 5.08 1.22
C ALA A 146 -6.75 3.78 1.13
N LYS A 147 -6.11 2.64 0.80
CA LYS A 147 -6.81 1.35 0.58
C LYS A 147 -7.49 0.83 1.85
N ASP A 148 -6.98 1.21 3.02
CA ASP A 148 -7.50 0.90 4.36
C ASP A 148 -8.62 1.84 4.83
N SER A 149 -9.08 2.75 3.97
CA SER A 149 -10.25 3.59 4.26
C SER A 149 -11.54 2.96 3.72
N PHE A 150 -12.64 3.11 4.46
CA PHE A 150 -14.00 2.64 4.11
C PHE A 150 -14.17 1.14 3.89
N ALA A 151 -13.73 0.32 4.84
CA ALA A 151 -14.03 -1.10 4.83
C ALA A 151 -14.31 -1.62 6.23
N ASN A 152 -15.58 -1.86 6.51
CA ASN A 152 -15.99 -2.63 7.67
C ASN A 152 -15.79 -4.13 7.41
N GLY A 153 -15.24 -4.86 8.37
CA GLY A 153 -15.31 -6.32 8.45
C GLY A 153 -14.53 -7.15 7.41
N ALA A 154 -13.91 -6.54 6.40
CA ALA A 154 -13.02 -7.21 5.46
C ALA A 154 -11.84 -6.30 5.08
N PRO A 155 -10.61 -6.83 4.95
CA PRO A 155 -9.51 -6.07 4.37
C PRO A 155 -9.87 -5.73 2.91
N THR A 156 -10.45 -4.57 2.64
CA THR A 156 -10.56 -4.14 1.24
C THR A 156 -9.17 -3.73 0.79
N THR A 157 -8.60 -4.50 -0.11
CA THR A 157 -7.35 -4.16 -0.78
C THR A 157 -7.53 -3.17 -1.92
N LYS A 158 -8.78 -2.84 -2.25
CA LYS A 158 -9.12 -1.89 -3.30
C LYS A 158 -10.13 -0.84 -2.83
N PRO A 159 -9.73 0.43 -2.73
CA PRO A 159 -10.65 1.52 -2.42
C PRO A 159 -11.59 1.71 -3.60
N GLY A 160 -12.87 1.88 -3.32
CA GLY A 160 -13.89 2.12 -4.34
C GLY A 160 -13.70 3.46 -5.08
N PRO A 161 -14.40 3.65 -6.21
CA PRO A 161 -14.38 4.90 -6.97
C PRO A 161 -14.80 6.09 -6.08
N LEU A 162 -14.20 7.25 -6.32
CA LEU A 162 -14.59 8.51 -5.69
C LEU A 162 -15.22 9.45 -6.70
N ALA A 163 -16.23 10.20 -6.28
CA ALA A 163 -16.57 11.43 -6.99
C ALA A 163 -15.41 12.45 -6.82
N PRO A 164 -15.19 13.36 -7.78
CA PRO A 164 -14.22 14.45 -7.66
C PRO A 164 -14.71 15.55 -6.70
N ASP A 165 -14.92 15.15 -5.44
CA ASP A 165 -15.39 15.97 -4.34
C ASP A 165 -14.31 16.03 -3.24
N ALA A 166 -13.82 17.23 -2.97
CA ALA A 166 -12.74 17.43 -2.00
C ALA A 166 -13.11 17.00 -0.59
N GLY A 167 -14.37 17.14 -0.19
CA GLY A 167 -14.83 16.73 1.13
C GLY A 167 -14.74 15.23 1.33
N VAL A 168 -15.18 14.46 0.33
CA VAL A 168 -15.07 12.99 0.34
C VAL A 168 -13.61 12.55 0.29
N VAL A 169 -12.79 13.18 -0.57
CA VAL A 169 -11.35 12.87 -0.70
C VAL A 169 -10.60 13.13 0.61
N LEU A 170 -10.85 14.26 1.28
CA LEU A 170 -10.20 14.59 2.55
C LEU A 170 -10.62 13.61 3.65
N ARG A 171 -11.92 13.27 3.76
CA ARG A 171 -12.38 12.24 4.69
C ARG A 171 -11.64 10.92 4.45
N ARG A 172 -11.49 10.50 3.19
CA ARG A 172 -10.75 9.29 2.81
C ARG A 172 -9.29 9.31 3.26
N ILE A 173 -8.59 10.41 3.02
CA ILE A 173 -7.18 10.55 3.40
C ILE A 173 -7.04 10.56 4.93
N LEU A 174 -7.92 11.26 5.64
CA LEU A 174 -7.81 11.47 7.09
C LEU A 174 -8.32 10.29 7.93
N THR A 175 -9.10 9.38 7.35
CA THR A 175 -9.53 8.12 8.01
C THR A 175 -8.72 6.89 7.60
N SER A 176 -7.81 7.02 6.63
CA SER A 176 -6.83 5.97 6.30
C SER A 176 -5.70 5.98 7.33
N GLY A 177 -5.44 4.83 7.97
CA GLY A 177 -4.30 4.68 8.89
C GLY A 177 -2.97 4.86 8.19
N ARG A 178 -2.85 4.42 6.93
CA ARG A 178 -1.65 4.62 6.09
C ARG A 178 -1.38 6.10 5.82
N ALA A 179 -2.40 6.86 5.41
CA ALA A 179 -2.25 8.28 5.10
C ALA A 179 -2.23 9.16 6.35
N ALA A 180 -2.94 8.80 7.43
CA ALA A 180 -2.82 9.46 8.73
C ALA A 180 -1.42 9.28 9.30
N GLY A 181 -0.90 8.05 9.20
CA GLY A 181 0.52 7.79 9.30
C GLY A 181 1.24 8.87 8.50
N ARG A 182 1.10 8.83 7.16
CA ARG A 182 1.55 9.82 6.15
C ARG A 182 2.06 11.13 6.74
N LEU A 183 1.04 11.80 7.24
CA LEU A 183 1.03 13.18 7.65
C LEU A 183 1.73 13.37 9.00
N LEU A 184 1.63 12.40 9.92
CA LEU A 184 2.27 12.47 11.23
C LEU A 184 3.80 12.46 11.14
N ALA A 185 4.41 11.56 10.35
CA ALA A 185 5.88 11.56 10.26
C ALA A 185 6.42 12.75 9.46
N LEU A 186 5.63 13.31 8.53
CA LEU A 186 5.93 14.62 7.94
C LEU A 186 5.89 15.73 9.01
N ALA A 187 4.97 15.67 9.97
CA ALA A 187 4.80 16.69 11.01
C ALA A 187 5.98 16.68 11.98
N ASP A 188 6.37 15.48 12.37
CA ASP A 188 7.48 15.23 13.28
C ASP A 188 8.85 15.41 12.62
N ARG A 189 8.88 15.65 11.30
CA ARG A 189 10.10 15.70 10.48
C ARG A 189 11.00 14.51 10.78
N VAL A 190 10.41 13.30 10.77
CA VAL A 190 11.13 12.06 11.08
C VAL A 190 12.35 11.90 10.17
N TRP A 191 12.29 12.45 8.95
CA TRP A 191 13.39 12.43 8.00
C TRP A 191 13.71 13.83 7.47
N ASP A 192 14.95 14.27 7.69
CA ASP A 192 15.44 15.59 7.25
C ASP A 192 15.46 15.73 5.72
N GLU A 193 15.65 14.62 4.99
CA GLU A 193 15.73 14.56 3.51
C GLU A 193 14.39 14.14 2.86
N ASP A 194 13.25 14.34 3.53
CA ASP A 194 11.95 14.00 2.98
C ASP A 194 11.62 14.88 1.75
N PRO A 195 11.22 14.30 0.60
CA PRO A 195 10.93 15.06 -0.62
C PRO A 195 9.61 15.86 -0.56
N GLY A 196 8.87 15.77 0.53
CA GLY A 196 7.56 16.36 0.69
C GLY A 196 6.45 15.39 0.30
N GLU A 197 5.31 15.91 -0.12
CA GLU A 197 4.17 15.08 -0.49
C GLU A 197 3.43 15.65 -1.69
N ALA A 198 2.71 14.79 -2.41
CA ALA A 198 1.85 15.20 -3.52
C ALA A 198 0.49 14.51 -3.45
N LEU A 199 -0.54 15.22 -3.92
CA LEU A 199 -1.83 14.63 -4.23
C LEU A 199 -1.77 14.06 -5.65
N ILE A 200 -2.01 12.76 -5.77
CA ILE A 200 -2.05 12.06 -7.05
C ILE A 200 -3.50 11.78 -7.40
N VAL A 201 -3.94 12.30 -8.54
CA VAL A 201 -5.31 12.14 -9.04
C VAL A 201 -5.25 11.31 -10.31
N GLN A 202 -5.95 10.17 -10.30
CA GLN A 202 -6.01 9.23 -11.41
C GLN A 202 -7.47 9.02 -11.80
N ARG A 203 -7.74 8.76 -13.08
CA ARG A 203 -9.07 8.32 -13.51
C ARG A 203 -9.34 6.95 -12.91
N TRP A 204 -10.55 6.75 -12.38
CA TRP A 204 -10.95 5.43 -11.91
C TRP A 204 -10.95 4.44 -13.08
N SER A 205 -10.28 3.32 -12.87
CA SER A 205 -10.21 2.24 -13.85
C SER A 205 -11.05 1.05 -13.35
N PRO A 206 -12.26 0.82 -13.92
CA PRO A 206 -13.06 -0.34 -13.55
C PRO A 206 -12.42 -1.66 -14.00
N SER A 207 -11.43 -1.61 -14.89
CA SER A 207 -10.71 -2.81 -15.33
C SER A 207 -9.70 -3.31 -14.32
N ILE A 208 -9.28 -2.50 -13.33
CA ILE A 208 -8.45 -3.03 -12.23
C ILE A 208 -9.34 -3.97 -11.43
N ASP A 209 -8.99 -5.23 -11.37
CA ASP A 209 -9.76 -6.27 -10.73
C ASP A 209 -8.79 -7.04 -9.83
N LEU A 210 -9.14 -7.19 -8.55
CA LEU A 210 -8.28 -7.85 -7.56
C LEU A 210 -7.96 -9.29 -7.97
N GLN A 211 -8.87 -9.97 -8.68
CA GLN A 211 -8.61 -11.33 -9.18
C GLN A 211 -7.57 -11.36 -10.31
N ARG A 212 -7.22 -10.20 -10.87
CA ARG A 212 -6.26 -10.03 -11.97
C ARG A 212 -5.01 -9.27 -11.55
N GLU A 213 -4.91 -8.88 -10.29
CA GLU A 213 -3.76 -8.20 -9.71
C GLU A 213 -2.69 -9.22 -9.29
N ILE A 214 -1.47 -8.99 -9.77
CA ILE A 214 -0.30 -9.83 -9.51
C ILE A 214 0.79 -8.95 -8.93
N ARG A 215 1.35 -9.31 -7.79
CA ARG A 215 2.60 -8.74 -7.29
C ARG A 215 3.78 -9.40 -7.97
N VAL A 216 4.66 -8.59 -8.52
CA VAL A 216 5.88 -9.00 -9.23
C VAL A 216 7.08 -8.51 -8.44
N PHE A 217 8.09 -9.37 -8.30
CA PHE A 217 9.34 -9.06 -7.62
C PHE A 217 10.42 -8.83 -8.68
N CYS A 218 11.01 -7.63 -8.64
CA CYS A 218 12.11 -7.22 -9.51
C CYS A 218 13.35 -6.99 -8.65
N HIS A 219 14.47 -7.61 -9.02
CA HIS A 219 15.74 -7.46 -8.31
C HIS A 219 16.87 -7.31 -9.32
N GLU A 220 17.71 -6.29 -9.15
CA GLU A 220 18.87 -5.98 -10.01
C GLU A 220 18.49 -6.03 -11.51
N GLY A 221 17.40 -5.36 -11.87
CA GLY A 221 16.97 -5.20 -13.26
C GLY A 221 16.28 -6.41 -13.88
N ARG A 222 15.95 -7.45 -13.09
CA ARG A 222 15.29 -8.68 -13.56
C ARG A 222 14.03 -9.00 -12.77
N VAL A 223 13.02 -9.56 -13.45
CA VAL A 223 11.88 -10.22 -12.79
C VAL A 223 12.35 -11.56 -12.21
N THR A 224 12.10 -11.79 -10.93
CA THR A 224 12.53 -13.00 -10.20
C THR A 224 11.37 -13.85 -9.73
N ALA A 225 10.26 -13.22 -9.33
CA ALA A 225 9.08 -13.92 -8.86
C ALA A 225 7.78 -13.15 -9.16
N ALA A 226 6.65 -13.85 -9.11
CA ALA A 226 5.32 -13.25 -9.20
C ALA A 226 4.30 -14.05 -8.37
N SER A 227 3.31 -13.38 -7.77
CA SER A 227 2.20 -14.02 -7.07
C SER A 227 0.91 -13.25 -7.26
N GLN A 228 -0.23 -13.93 -7.18
CA GLN A 228 -1.50 -13.19 -7.02
C GLN A 228 -1.46 -12.33 -5.75
N ASP A 229 -1.98 -11.10 -5.84
CA ASP A 229 -2.00 -10.17 -4.70
C ASP A 229 -3.10 -10.55 -3.68
N ILE A 230 -4.25 -11.04 -4.13
CA ILE A 230 -5.33 -11.56 -3.28
C ILE A 230 -4.99 -12.94 -2.67
N TRP A 231 -3.95 -13.00 -1.85
CA TRP A 231 -3.32 -14.24 -1.37
C TRP A 231 -4.20 -15.09 -0.42
N TRP A 232 -5.35 -14.58 0.03
CA TRP A 232 -6.29 -15.31 0.89
C TRP A 232 -7.47 -15.94 0.13
N GLU A 233 -7.59 -15.73 -1.18
CA GLU A 233 -8.73 -16.21 -1.98
C GLU A 233 -8.27 -16.96 -3.23
N LYS A 234 -8.99 -18.03 -3.58
CA LYS A 234 -8.82 -18.74 -4.85
C LYS A 234 -9.35 -17.90 -6.02
N ALA A 235 -8.45 -17.32 -6.82
CA ALA A 235 -8.81 -16.49 -7.98
C ALA A 235 -8.92 -17.26 -9.32
N GLY A 236 -8.91 -18.61 -9.29
CA GLY A 236 -9.06 -19.45 -10.50
C GLY A 236 -7.86 -19.36 -11.47
N TRP A 237 -6.66 -19.11 -10.94
CA TRP A 237 -5.46 -18.97 -11.76
C TRP A 237 -4.96 -20.28 -12.35
N ARG A 238 -5.29 -21.43 -11.74
CA ARG A 238 -4.91 -22.74 -12.27
C ARG A 238 -5.46 -22.96 -13.68
N GLU A 239 -6.70 -22.54 -13.92
CA GLU A 239 -7.37 -22.69 -15.20
C GLU A 239 -7.02 -21.57 -16.17
N ARG A 240 -6.72 -20.37 -15.65
CA ARG A 240 -6.40 -19.18 -16.46
C ARG A 240 -4.95 -19.16 -16.94
N TYR A 241 -4.01 -19.62 -16.11
CA TYR A 241 -2.59 -19.55 -16.40
C TYR A 241 -2.25 -20.36 -17.65
N THR A 242 -1.58 -19.71 -18.60
CA THR A 242 -1.18 -20.29 -19.87
C THR A 242 0.18 -19.74 -20.31
N ASP A 243 0.74 -20.33 -21.37
CA ASP A 243 1.98 -19.85 -21.97
C ASP A 243 1.90 -18.37 -22.34
N GLY A 244 3.00 -17.65 -22.11
CA GLY A 244 3.09 -16.21 -22.35
C GLY A 244 2.72 -15.32 -21.16
N PHE A 245 2.11 -15.85 -20.09
CA PHE A 245 1.81 -15.07 -18.87
C PHE A 245 3.07 -14.40 -18.29
N VAL A 246 4.11 -15.19 -18.01
CA VAL A 246 5.39 -14.68 -17.48
C VAL A 246 6.11 -13.81 -18.51
N GLN A 247 5.99 -14.14 -19.79
CA GLN A 247 6.62 -13.34 -20.85
C GLN A 247 6.00 -11.94 -20.94
N ALA A 248 4.69 -11.80 -20.72
CA ALA A 248 4.03 -10.50 -20.68
C ALA A 248 4.55 -9.63 -19.52
N ILE A 249 4.79 -10.22 -18.34
CA ILE A 249 5.39 -9.52 -17.19
C ILE A 249 6.84 -9.11 -17.48
N ILE A 250 7.64 -10.01 -18.06
CA ILE A 250 9.04 -9.73 -18.43
C ILE A 250 9.11 -8.62 -19.49
N ASN A 251 8.25 -8.67 -20.51
CA ASN A 251 8.18 -7.64 -21.55
C ASN A 251 7.83 -6.29 -20.93
N LEU A 252 6.78 -6.24 -20.10
CA LEU A 252 6.41 -5.03 -19.38
C LEU A 252 7.59 -4.46 -18.57
N TRP A 253 8.28 -5.30 -17.79
CA TRP A 253 9.43 -4.84 -16.99
C TRP A 253 10.57 -4.30 -17.85
N ASN A 254 10.90 -4.98 -18.94
CA ASN A 254 11.94 -4.52 -19.87
C ASN A 254 11.59 -3.17 -20.52
N ASP A 255 10.30 -2.94 -20.78
CA ASP A 255 9.84 -1.69 -21.38
C ASP A 255 9.84 -0.51 -20.38
N VAL A 256 9.72 -0.76 -19.07
CA VAL A 256 9.61 0.31 -18.05
C VAL A 256 10.87 0.57 -17.24
N LYS A 257 11.74 -0.43 -17.03
CA LYS A 257 12.85 -0.34 -16.05
C LYS A 257 13.83 0.80 -16.34
N ASP A 258 14.10 1.09 -17.62
CA ASP A 258 15.00 2.16 -18.04
C ASP A 258 14.38 3.57 -17.88
N HIS A 259 13.15 3.65 -17.39
CA HIS A 259 12.44 4.89 -17.06
C HIS A 259 12.30 5.11 -15.55
N LEU A 260 12.81 4.19 -14.73
CA LEU A 260 12.69 4.23 -13.28
C LEU A 260 14.03 4.62 -12.63
N PRO A 261 14.00 5.26 -11.45
CA PRO A 261 15.21 5.59 -10.69
C PRO A 261 15.77 4.39 -9.90
N PHE A 262 15.15 3.21 -10.02
CA PHE A 262 15.49 1.99 -9.31
C PHE A 262 15.38 0.77 -10.23
N ASP A 263 16.13 -0.28 -9.93
CA ASP A 263 16.11 -1.56 -10.65
C ASP A 263 15.62 -2.74 -9.78
N THR A 264 15.30 -2.44 -8.52
CA THR A 264 14.93 -3.38 -7.48
C THR A 264 13.67 -2.85 -6.78
N CYS A 265 12.56 -3.56 -6.90
CA CYS A 265 11.24 -3.14 -6.42
C CYS A 265 10.28 -4.33 -6.33
N THR A 266 9.13 -4.16 -5.69
CA THR A 266 7.95 -4.91 -6.08
C THR A 266 7.08 -4.05 -6.99
N MET A 267 6.35 -4.69 -7.89
CA MET A 267 5.50 -4.05 -8.87
C MET A 267 4.15 -4.78 -8.87
N ASP A 268 3.08 -4.06 -8.60
CA ASP A 268 1.74 -4.61 -8.71
C ASP A 268 1.27 -4.40 -10.15
N VAL A 269 0.83 -5.47 -10.82
CA VAL A 269 0.44 -5.45 -12.24
C VAL A 269 -0.98 -5.97 -12.44
N LEU A 270 -1.69 -5.33 -13.37
CA LEU A 270 -2.96 -5.81 -13.90
C LEU A 270 -2.68 -6.75 -15.07
N MET A 271 -3.04 -8.02 -14.92
CA MET A 271 -2.95 -9.01 -15.99
C MET A 271 -4.25 -9.10 -16.78
N THR A 272 -4.16 -8.99 -18.11
CA THR A 272 -5.30 -9.21 -19.00
C THR A 272 -5.11 -10.53 -19.76
N PRO A 273 -6.05 -11.49 -19.65
CA PRO A 273 -5.94 -12.78 -20.31
C PRO A 273 -5.97 -12.63 -21.84
N PRO A 274 -5.41 -13.62 -22.56
CA PRO A 274 -5.48 -13.64 -24.01
C PRO A 274 -6.94 -13.70 -24.48
N THR A 275 -7.22 -13.05 -25.59
CA THR A 275 -8.49 -13.11 -26.33
C THR A 275 -8.20 -13.48 -27.77
N ASP A 276 -9.18 -13.85 -28.59
CA ASP A 276 -8.99 -14.28 -29.99
C ASP A 276 -7.91 -13.45 -30.74
N GLY A 277 -6.74 -14.08 -30.94
CA GLY A 277 -5.58 -13.51 -31.64
C GLY A 277 -4.68 -12.55 -30.85
N LYS A 278 -4.94 -12.29 -29.56
CA LYS A 278 -4.13 -11.40 -28.70
C LYS A 278 -3.50 -12.18 -27.54
N PRO A 279 -2.19 -12.02 -27.28
CA PRO A 279 -1.52 -12.68 -26.16
C PRO A 279 -1.92 -12.03 -24.82
N TRP A 280 -1.39 -12.58 -23.73
CA TRP A 280 -1.38 -11.91 -22.43
C TRP A 280 -0.84 -10.48 -22.55
N THR A 281 -1.43 -9.57 -21.77
CA THR A 281 -0.88 -8.23 -21.58
C THR A 281 -0.82 -7.91 -20.09
N ALA A 282 0.18 -7.13 -19.71
CA ALA A 282 0.41 -6.68 -18.34
C ALA A 282 0.46 -5.15 -18.34
N LYS A 283 -0.05 -4.53 -17.28
CA LYS A 283 0.05 -3.09 -17.05
C LYS A 283 0.40 -2.78 -15.61
N VAL A 284 1.23 -1.76 -15.38
CA VAL A 284 1.66 -1.34 -14.04
C VAL A 284 0.50 -0.68 -13.28
N ILE A 285 0.25 -1.13 -12.05
CA ILE A 285 -0.66 -0.46 -11.10
C ILE A 285 0.16 0.45 -10.18
N GLU A 286 1.15 -0.11 -9.49
CA GLU A 286 2.05 0.61 -8.59
C GLU A 286 3.42 -0.06 -8.43
N PHE A 287 4.40 0.69 -7.93
CA PHE A 287 5.70 0.19 -7.49
C PHE A 287 5.83 0.38 -5.98
N ASN A 288 6.41 -0.61 -5.29
CA ASN A 288 6.74 -0.55 -3.87
C ASN A 288 8.18 -0.98 -3.61
N GLY A 289 8.64 -0.81 -2.37
CA GLY A 289 10.00 -1.19 -1.96
C GLY A 289 10.27 -2.68 -2.00
N PHE A 290 11.53 -3.07 -2.19
CA PHE A 290 11.93 -4.48 -2.15
C PHE A 290 12.48 -4.84 -0.76
N GLY A 291 11.80 -5.73 -0.05
CA GLY A 291 12.27 -6.34 1.19
C GLY A 291 11.40 -6.06 2.41
N ALA A 292 11.51 -6.96 3.40
CA ALA A 292 10.78 -6.87 4.67
C ALA A 292 11.07 -5.58 5.46
N HIS A 293 12.23 -4.97 5.22
CA HIS A 293 12.62 -3.74 5.91
C HIS A 293 11.94 -2.49 5.35
N LEU A 294 11.26 -2.54 4.19
CA LEU A 294 10.57 -1.41 3.53
C LEU A 294 9.05 -1.52 3.58
N ASN A 295 8.51 -2.23 4.57
CA ASN A 295 7.08 -2.43 4.77
C ASN A 295 6.31 -2.87 3.52
N THR A 296 6.92 -3.70 2.68
CA THR A 296 6.25 -4.19 1.48
C THR A 296 5.73 -5.60 1.72
N GLY A 297 4.43 -5.82 1.47
CA GLY A 297 3.83 -7.15 1.52
C GLY A 297 4.51 -8.11 0.52
N SER A 298 4.70 -9.36 0.91
CA SER A 298 5.27 -10.40 0.03
C SER A 298 4.24 -11.41 -0.48
N ASP A 299 2.96 -11.24 -0.15
CA ASP A 299 1.85 -12.11 -0.52
C ASP A 299 2.15 -13.60 -0.31
N LEU A 300 2.19 -14.39 -1.40
CA LEU A 300 2.43 -15.82 -1.36
C LEU A 300 3.91 -16.20 -1.16
N PHE A 301 4.80 -15.21 -1.06
CA PHE A 301 6.19 -15.39 -0.70
C PHE A 301 6.45 -14.94 0.74
N HIS A 302 7.59 -15.39 1.27
CA HIS A 302 8.11 -14.96 2.55
C HIS A 302 9.51 -14.36 2.36
N TRP A 303 9.71 -13.09 2.73
CA TRP A 303 10.96 -12.36 2.52
C TRP A 303 12.23 -13.10 2.95
N VAL A 304 12.17 -13.82 4.08
CA VAL A 304 13.30 -14.61 4.62
C VAL A 304 13.40 -16.00 3.97
N LYS A 305 12.35 -16.82 4.02
CA LYS A 305 12.39 -18.22 3.57
C LYS A 305 12.56 -18.34 2.05
N ASP A 306 12.03 -17.39 1.29
CA ASP A 306 12.10 -17.35 -0.16
C ASP A 306 13.14 -16.35 -0.68
N ALA A 307 14.07 -15.87 0.17
CA ALA A 307 15.04 -14.85 -0.20
C ALA A 307 15.82 -15.22 -1.48
N ASP A 308 16.24 -16.48 -1.63
CA ASP A 308 16.98 -16.93 -2.81
C ASP A 308 16.14 -16.91 -4.09
N ILE A 309 14.82 -17.13 -3.98
CA ILE A 309 13.88 -16.98 -5.11
C ILE A 309 13.72 -15.49 -5.42
N LEU A 310 13.39 -14.68 -4.41
CA LEU A 310 13.10 -13.25 -4.58
C LEU A 310 14.32 -12.46 -5.08
N GLN A 311 15.53 -12.83 -4.65
CA GLN A 311 16.79 -12.23 -5.09
C GLN A 311 17.33 -12.83 -6.39
N GLY A 312 16.59 -13.76 -7.01
CA GLY A 312 16.96 -14.32 -8.31
C GLY A 312 18.23 -15.17 -8.28
N LYS A 313 18.55 -15.79 -7.14
CA LYS A 313 19.60 -16.83 -7.01
C LYS A 313 19.11 -18.18 -7.54
N THR A 314 17.80 -18.38 -7.57
CA THR A 314 17.15 -19.49 -8.28
C THR A 314 17.01 -19.17 -9.78
N PRO A 315 17.33 -20.09 -10.70
CA PRO A 315 17.14 -19.86 -12.13
C PRO A 315 15.68 -19.66 -12.53
N GLY A 316 15.41 -18.68 -13.40
CA GLY A 316 14.08 -18.45 -13.97
C GLY A 316 13.19 -17.52 -13.14
N VAL A 317 11.87 -17.62 -13.35
CA VAL A 317 10.85 -16.87 -12.60
C VAL A 317 9.97 -17.86 -11.84
N THR A 318 9.82 -17.70 -10.53
CA THR A 318 8.85 -18.48 -9.74
C THR A 318 7.51 -17.77 -9.66
N VAL A 319 6.42 -18.47 -9.98
CA VAL A 319 5.05 -17.95 -9.94
C VAL A 319 4.26 -18.73 -8.89
N ARG A 320 3.57 -18.04 -7.98
CA ARG A 320 2.69 -18.65 -6.97
C ARG A 320 1.24 -18.21 -7.14
N PHE A 321 0.32 -19.15 -7.04
CA PHE A 321 -1.12 -18.90 -6.98
C PHE A 321 -1.75 -19.61 -5.78
N VAL A 322 -2.84 -19.06 -5.26
CA VAL A 322 -3.68 -19.75 -4.28
C VAL A 322 -4.47 -20.80 -5.01
N ASP A 323 -4.48 -22.00 -4.45
CA ASP A 323 -5.31 -23.08 -4.92
C ASP A 323 -5.67 -24.01 -3.77
N ASP A 324 -6.82 -23.73 -3.18
CA ASP A 324 -7.49 -24.63 -2.27
C ASP A 324 -8.12 -25.74 -3.10
N TRP A 325 -7.45 -26.89 -3.13
CA TRP A 325 -7.84 -28.07 -3.91
C TRP A 325 -8.69 -29.06 -3.12
N GLU A 326 -8.97 -28.79 -1.84
CA GLU A 326 -9.83 -29.68 -1.06
C GLU A 326 -11.31 -29.40 -1.36
N GLU A 327 -11.98 -30.39 -1.96
CA GLU A 327 -13.45 -30.53 -2.00
C GLU A 327 -14.09 -30.67 -0.59
N GLY A 328 -13.32 -30.43 0.47
CA GLY A 328 -13.76 -30.48 1.86
C GLY A 328 -14.22 -29.12 2.33
N THR A 329 -15.49 -29.05 2.73
CA THR A 329 -16.17 -27.93 3.38
C THR A 329 -15.21 -27.10 4.24
N LEU A 330 -14.76 -25.94 3.74
CA LEU A 330 -14.10 -24.92 4.56
C LEU A 330 -15.09 -24.54 5.67
N MET A 331 -14.81 -25.00 6.89
CA MET A 331 -15.40 -24.38 8.06
C MET A 331 -14.78 -23.00 8.15
N ALA A 332 -15.53 -22.00 7.68
CA ALA A 332 -15.22 -20.60 7.94
C ALA A 332 -14.96 -20.48 9.44
N THR A 333 -13.70 -20.27 9.81
CA THR A 333 -13.37 -19.91 11.17
C THR A 333 -13.95 -18.52 11.35
N SER A 334 -15.07 -18.44 12.07
CA SER A 334 -15.64 -17.16 12.47
C SER A 334 -14.61 -16.50 13.38
N SER A 335 -13.78 -15.62 12.82
CA SER A 335 -13.12 -14.62 13.63
C SER A 335 -14.21 -13.88 14.38
N GLU A 336 -14.12 -13.80 15.71
CA GLU A 336 -15.02 -12.97 16.51
C GLU A 336 -14.96 -11.55 15.96
N SER A 337 -15.92 -11.21 15.11
CA SER A 337 -16.13 -9.85 14.68
C SER A 337 -16.59 -9.08 15.91
N VAL A 338 -15.92 -7.98 16.20
CA VAL A 338 -16.49 -6.98 17.11
C VAL A 338 -17.86 -6.66 16.53
N SER A 339 -18.94 -6.89 17.29
CA SER A 339 -20.29 -6.55 16.84
C SER A 339 -20.38 -5.03 16.73
N LEU A 340 -20.13 -4.53 15.54
CA LEU A 340 -20.33 -3.14 15.19
C LEU A 340 -21.79 -2.99 14.77
N ASP A 341 -22.44 -1.91 15.21
CA ASP A 341 -23.79 -1.57 14.74
C ASP A 341 -23.74 -1.45 13.20
N GLU A 342 -24.54 -2.28 12.50
CA GLU A 342 -24.61 -2.31 11.03
C GLU A 342 -25.07 -0.97 10.41
N ASP A 343 -25.53 -0.03 11.25
CA ASP A 343 -26.01 1.29 10.87
C ASP A 343 -24.93 2.39 10.91
N GLU A 344 -23.74 2.15 11.47
CA GLU A 344 -22.67 3.16 11.49
C GLU A 344 -21.94 3.22 10.14
N PRO A 345 -21.73 4.42 9.55
CA PRO A 345 -21.00 4.52 8.31
C PRO A 345 -19.52 4.17 8.51
N ASP A 346 -18.92 3.44 7.55
CA ASP A 346 -17.56 2.87 7.68
C ASP A 346 -16.48 3.86 8.14
N TRP A 347 -16.58 5.13 7.73
CA TRP A 347 -15.62 6.15 8.13
C TRP A 347 -15.65 6.49 9.61
N LEU A 348 -16.81 6.37 10.27
CA LEU A 348 -16.97 6.65 11.70
C LEU A 348 -16.32 5.54 12.53
N VAL A 349 -16.44 4.29 12.10
CA VAL A 349 -15.75 3.15 12.72
C VAL A 349 -14.24 3.34 12.64
N LEU A 350 -13.71 3.68 11.45
CA LEU A 350 -12.29 3.91 11.25
C LEU A 350 -11.78 5.11 12.03
N GLU A 351 -12.56 6.20 12.10
CA GLU A 351 -12.24 7.33 12.96
C GLU A 351 -12.09 6.89 14.41
N LYS A 352 -13.06 6.15 14.96
CA LYS A 352 -13.00 5.65 16.33
C LYS A 352 -11.76 4.78 16.56
N GLN A 353 -11.39 3.93 15.60
CA GLN A 353 -10.16 3.14 15.66
C GLN A 353 -8.90 4.02 15.68
N LEU A 354 -8.84 5.05 14.83
CA LEU A 354 -7.74 6.02 14.81
C LEU A 354 -7.66 6.81 16.11
N GLN A 355 -8.80 7.28 16.64
CA GLN A 355 -8.86 7.97 17.93
C GLN A 355 -8.39 7.06 19.06
N ALA A 356 -8.87 5.82 19.13
CA ALA A 356 -8.43 4.85 20.14
C ALA A 356 -6.92 4.56 20.07
N LYS A 357 -6.34 4.61 18.87
CA LYS A 357 -4.91 4.38 18.58
C LYS A 357 -4.04 5.61 18.86
N TYR A 358 -4.52 6.82 18.55
CA TYR A 358 -3.68 8.02 18.50
C TYR A 358 -4.08 9.16 19.44
N ALA A 359 -5.31 9.22 19.96
CA ALA A 359 -5.82 10.37 20.72
C ALA A 359 -5.52 10.35 22.23
N ASP A 360 -5.25 9.18 22.79
CA ASP A 360 -5.03 9.03 24.24
C ASP A 360 -3.63 9.53 24.63
N LYS A 361 -3.56 10.71 25.26
CA LYS A 361 -2.30 11.32 25.74
C LYS A 361 -1.56 10.48 26.79
N ALA A 362 -2.25 9.62 27.54
CA ALA A 362 -1.59 8.68 28.45
C ALA A 362 -0.95 7.54 27.65
N LYS A 363 -1.64 7.06 26.59
CA LYS A 363 -1.04 6.14 25.61
C LYS A 363 0.03 6.79 24.77
N ASP A 364 0.11 8.12 24.64
CA ASP A 364 1.26 8.78 23.96
C ASP A 364 2.56 8.53 24.71
N ASN A 365 2.57 8.66 26.04
CA ASN A 365 3.77 8.34 26.83
C ASN A 365 4.09 6.85 26.78
N GLU A 366 3.08 5.98 26.81
CA GLU A 366 3.26 4.54 26.67
C GLU A 366 3.73 4.15 25.25
N ARG A 367 3.21 4.81 24.21
CA ARG A 367 3.60 4.64 22.81
C ARG A 367 5.01 5.13 22.56
N LEU A 368 5.38 6.31 23.06
CA LEU A 368 6.76 6.81 23.05
C LEU A 368 7.69 5.84 23.79
N ARG A 369 7.22 5.26 24.90
CA ARG A 369 7.96 4.20 25.64
C ARG A 369 8.06 2.90 24.83
N MET A 370 7.01 2.50 24.12
CA MET A 370 7.01 1.33 23.24
C MET A 370 7.88 1.54 22.01
N GLU A 371 7.85 2.72 21.38
CA GLU A 371 8.74 3.13 20.29
C GLU A 371 10.20 3.10 20.74
N ALA A 372 10.48 3.64 21.94
CA ALA A 372 11.78 3.59 22.56
C ALA A 372 12.21 2.14 22.89
N LYS A 373 11.30 1.28 23.36
CA LYS A 373 11.56 -0.14 23.68
C LYS A 373 11.75 -0.98 22.42
N ALA A 374 10.93 -0.75 21.39
CA ALA A 374 11.00 -1.40 20.08
C ALA A 374 12.18 -0.88 19.25
N LYS A 375 12.84 0.21 19.69
CA LYS A 375 13.90 0.93 18.97
C LYS A 375 13.48 1.23 17.54
N LEU A 376 12.26 1.70 17.37
CA LEU A 376 11.64 1.85 16.06
C LEU A 376 10.61 2.97 16.13
N PRO A 377 10.71 4.02 15.30
CA PRO A 377 9.62 4.97 15.15
C PRO A 377 8.43 4.23 14.51
N LEU A 378 7.32 4.14 15.24
CA LEU A 378 6.06 3.61 14.69
C LEU A 378 5.45 4.61 13.70
N ARG A 379 5.81 5.89 13.82
CA ARG A 379 5.47 6.98 12.90
C ARG A 379 6.40 6.90 11.68
N GLY A 380 5.85 6.79 10.47
CA GLY A 380 6.64 6.72 9.23
C GLY A 380 6.51 5.42 8.44
N ARG A 381 5.72 4.46 8.92
CA ARG A 381 5.55 3.18 8.24
C ARG A 381 4.37 3.25 7.27
N TRP A 382 4.67 3.61 6.02
CA TRP A 382 3.67 3.95 5.01
C TRP A 382 3.30 2.81 4.07
N CYS A 383 4.25 1.92 3.81
CA CYS A 383 4.06 0.91 2.78
C CYS A 383 3.25 -0.26 3.35
N SER A 384 2.21 -0.60 2.60
CA SER A 384 1.45 -1.84 2.38
C SER A 384 1.19 -2.91 3.45
N ALA A 385 1.77 -2.89 4.65
CA ALA A 385 1.48 -3.93 5.63
C ALA A 385 0.08 -3.73 6.24
N TYR A 386 -0.89 -4.47 5.69
CA TYR A 386 -2.03 -4.97 6.46
C TYR A 386 -1.51 -5.79 7.64
#